data_AF-A0A936IC74-F1
#
_entry.id   AF-A0A936IC74-F1
#
_cell.length_a   1.000
_cell.length_b   1.000
_cell.length_c   1.000
_cell.angle_alpha   90.00
_cell.angle_beta   90.00
_cell.angle_gamma   90.00
#
_symmetry.space_group_name_H-M   'P 1'
#
loop_
_entity.id
_entity.type
_entity.pdbx_description
1 polymer ?
#
loop_
_entity_poly.entity_id
_entity_poly.type
_entity_poly.pdbx_seq_one_letter_code
_entity_poly.pdbx_strand_id
1 'polypeptide(L)' 'MNYLIEKSQRLTSKLDVLHPRYLFNQIDWTQRLIAIKGARGTGKTILLLQYLKSLNLPEIWQST' A
#
# COMPACT_ATOMS: atom_id res chain seq x y z
N MET A 1 -6.56 4.34 -17.21
CA MET A 1 -5.67 4.77 -16.13
C MET A 1 -6.44 5.06 -14.83
N ASN A 2 -7.50 5.89 -14.89
CA ASN A 2 -8.28 6.32 -13.72
C ASN A 2 -8.90 5.18 -12.89
N TYR A 3 -9.39 4.12 -13.54
CA TYR A 3 -9.97 2.96 -12.85
C TYR A 3 -9.04 2.31 -11.81
N LEU A 4 -7.73 2.21 -12.12
CA LEU A 4 -6.78 1.59 -11.19
C LEU A 4 -6.50 2.50 -9.99
N ILE A 5 -6.45 3.81 -10.23
CA ILE A 5 -6.26 4.82 -9.19
C ILE A 5 -7.45 4.80 -8.24
N GLU A 6 -8.67 4.90 -8.77
CA GLU A 6 -9.91 4.87 -8.00
C GLU A 6 -10.04 3.57 -7.19
N LYS A 7 -9.75 2.43 -7.82
CA LYS A 7 -9.74 1.12 -7.15
C LYS A 7 -8.73 1.08 -6.01
N SER A 8 -7.52 1.61 -6.22
CA SER A 8 -6.49 1.68 -5.18
C SER A 8 -6.95 2.55 -4.02
N GLN A 9 -7.43 3.77 -4.30
CA GLN A 9 -7.94 4.72 -3.29
C GLN A 9 -9.03 4.10 -2.43
N ARG A 10 -9.99 3.38 -3.05
CA ARG A 10 -11.07 2.68 -2.35
C ARG A 10 -10.57 1.56 -1.43
N LEU A 11 -9.46 0.90 -1.78
CA LEU A 11 -8.88 -0.15 -0.97
C LEU A 11 -8.08 0.44 0.20
N THR A 12 -7.32 1.51 -0.02
CA THR A 12 -6.56 2.20 1.04
C THR A 12 -7.45 2.92 2.05
N SER A 13 -8.59 3.48 1.65
CA SER A 13 -9.49 4.17 2.57
C SER A 13 -10.02 3.25 3.67
N LYS A 14 -10.21 1.96 3.36
CA LYS A 14 -10.71 0.92 4.28
C LYS A 14 -9.65 0.32 5.20
N LEU A 15 -8.37 0.60 4.97
CA LEU A 15 -7.29 0.01 5.75
C LEU A 15 -6.98 0.84 6.98
N ASP A 16 -6.89 0.18 8.12
CA ASP A 16 -6.38 0.80 9.34
C ASP A 16 -4.85 0.86 9.29
N VAL A 17 -4.30 2.04 9.60
CA VAL A 17 -2.85 2.30 9.65
C VAL A 17 -2.31 2.07 11.06
N LEU A 18 -3.18 2.07 12.09
CA LEU A 18 -2.80 1.89 13.48
C LEU A 18 -2.24 0.49 13.77
N HIS A 19 -2.59 -0.50 12.94
CA HIS A 19 -2.17 -1.90 13.08
C HIS A 19 -1.49 -2.40 11.79
N PRO A 20 -0.24 -2.00 11.53
CA PRO A 20 0.51 -2.54 10.41
C PRO A 20 0.78 -4.04 10.61
N ARG A 21 0.89 -4.78 9.50
CA ARG A 21 1.34 -6.19 9.52
C ARG A 21 2.71 -6.28 10.21
N TYR A 22 2.99 -7.36 10.94
CA TYR A 22 4.29 -7.56 11.61
C TYR A 22 5.50 -7.33 10.69
N LEU A 23 5.39 -7.77 9.43
CA LEU A 23 6.46 -7.67 8.43
C LEU A 23 6.71 -6.21 7.98
N PHE A 24 5.72 -5.32 8.14
CA PHE A 24 5.82 -3.93 7.70
C PHE A 24 6.99 -3.19 8.36
N ASN A 25 7.18 -3.41 9.67
CA ASN A 25 8.26 -2.77 10.45
C ASN A 25 9.62 -3.46 10.25
N GLN A 26 9.65 -4.63 9.61
CA GLN A 26 10.87 -5.41 9.36
C GLN A 26 11.45 -5.16 7.95
N ILE A 27 10.66 -4.56 7.06
CA ILE A 27 11.09 -4.25 5.70
C ILE A 27 11.88 -2.93 5.71
N ASP A 28 13.06 -2.95 5.10
CA ASP A 28 13.80 -1.73 4.76
C ASP A 28 13.19 -1.07 3.51
N TRP A 29 12.35 -0.06 3.75
CA TRP A 29 11.64 0.69 2.70
C TRP A 29 12.54 1.64 1.90
N THR A 30 13.81 1.79 2.27
CA THR A 30 14.77 2.62 1.52
C THR A 30 15.28 1.95 0.24
N GLN A 31 15.10 0.63 0.13
CA GLN A 31 15.52 -0.15 -1.04
C GLN A 31 14.70 0.22 -2.28
N ARG A 32 15.37 0.44 -3.40
CA ARG A 32 14.72 0.77 -4.69
C ARG A 32 13.88 -0.36 -5.26
N LEU A 33 14.19 -1.60 -4.87
CA LEU A 33 13.48 -2.80 -5.33
C LEU A 33 13.28 -3.76 -4.15
N ILE A 34 12.03 -4.08 -3.87
CA ILE A 34 11.63 -5.00 -2.81
C ILE A 34 10.71 -6.06 -3.40
N ALA A 35 11.04 -7.33 -3.19
CA ALA A 35 10.20 -8.45 -3.60
C ALA A 35 9.61 -9.14 -2.37
N ILE A 36 8.28 -9.19 -2.28
CA ILE A 36 7.56 -9.83 -1.17
C ILE A 36 6.95 -11.15 -1.67
N LYS A 37 7.54 -12.29 -1.27
CA LYS A 37 7.08 -13.64 -1.64
C LYS A 37 6.30 -14.31 -0.51
N GLY A 38 5.32 -15.14 -0.86
CA GLY A 38 4.57 -15.97 0.10
C GLY A 38 3.29 -16.56 -0.48
N ALA A 39 2.65 -17.47 0.25
CA ALA A 39 1.42 -18.16 -0.18
C ALA A 39 0.24 -17.20 -0.48
N ARG A 40 -0.74 -17.63 -1.28
CA ARG A 40 -1.95 -16.84 -1.55
C ARG A 40 -2.69 -16.56 -0.24
N GLY A 41 -3.27 -15.36 -0.10
CA GLY A 41 -4.06 -14.99 1.09
C GLY A 41 -3.26 -14.50 2.31
N THR A 42 -1.92 -14.53 2.28
CA THR A 42 -1.08 -14.07 3.40
C THR A 42 -1.06 -12.55 3.63
N GLY A 43 -1.78 -11.78 2.82
CA GLY A 43 -1.89 -10.33 3.00
C GLY A 43 -0.79 -9.49 2.34
N LYS A 44 -0.03 -10.03 1.38
CA LYS A 44 1.00 -9.28 0.64
C LYS A 44 0.47 -7.99 0.00
N THR A 45 -0.67 -8.09 -0.69
CA THR A 45 -1.33 -6.92 -1.29
C THR A 45 -1.79 -5.92 -0.23
N ILE A 46 -2.27 -6.40 0.92
CA ILE A 46 -2.67 -5.54 2.04
C ILE A 46 -1.47 -4.78 2.60
N LEU A 47 -0.33 -5.46 2.77
CA LEU A 47 0.90 -4.84 3.24
C LEU A 47 1.38 -3.74 2.28
N LEU A 48 1.34 -3.99 0.97
CA LEU A 48 1.67 -2.97 -0.04
C LEU A 48 0.72 -1.77 0.02
N LEU A 49 -0.58 -2.00 0.19
CA LEU A 49 -1.56 -0.91 0.33
C LEU A 49 -1.37 -0.12 1.63
N GLN A 50 -1.01 -0.78 2.74
CA GLN A 50 -0.64 -0.12 4.00
C GLN A 50 0.58 0.79 3.79
N TYR A 51 1.58 0.33 3.04
CA TYR A 51 2.75 1.13 2.71
C TYR A 51 2.40 2.35 1.87
N LEU A 52 1.61 2.16 0.81
CA LEU A 52 1.11 3.27 -0.01
C LEU A 52 0.37 4.31 0.83
N LYS A 53 -0.45 3.88 1.79
CA LYS A 53 -1.15 4.80 2.70
C LYS A 53 -0.19 5.54 3.64
N SER A 54 0.87 4.89 4.13
CA SER A 54 1.88 5.54 5.00
C SER A 54 2.70 6.62 4.30
N LEU A 55 2.82 6.56 2.97
CA LEU A 55 3.57 7.53 2.19
C LEU A 55 2.89 8.91 2.12
N ASN A 56 1.65 9.05 2.60
CA ASN A 56 0.87 10.29 2.57
C ASN A 56 1.00 11.03 1.23
N LEU A 57 0.87 10.27 0.13
CA LEU A 57 1.05 10.80 -1.22
C LEU A 57 0.03 11.93 -1.45
N PRO A 58 0.45 13.06 -2.03
CA PRO A 58 -0.50 14.08 -2.43
C PRO A 58 -1.51 13.50 -3.43
N GLU A 59 -2.75 13.97 -3.40
CA GLU A 59 -3.73 13.63 -4.44
C GLU A 59 -3.31 14.30 -5.75
N ILE A 60 -2.48 13.62 -6.54
CA ILE A 60 -1.82 14.24 -7.69
C ILE A 60 -2.77 14.47 -8.89
N TRP A 61 -4.08 14.14 -8.83
CA TRP A 61 -4.94 14.22 -10.02
C TRP A 61 -6.40 14.63 -9.77
N GLN A 62 -6.68 15.59 -8.88
CA GLN A 62 -8.02 16.21 -8.81
C GLN A 62 -8.20 17.44 -9.73
N SER A 63 -7.17 17.83 -10.49
CA SER A 63 -7.21 19.01 -11.36
C SER A 63 -6.89 18.67 -12.82
N THR A 64 -7.82 18.04 -13.54
CA THR A 64 -8.05 18.23 -15.00
C THR A 64 -9.44 17.72 -15.33
#